data_AF-G5SVR5-F1
#
_entry.id   AF-G5SVR5-F1
#
_cell.length_a   1.000
_cell.length_b   1.000
_cell.length_c   1.000
_cell.angle_alpha   90.00
_cell.angle_beta   90.00
_cell.angle_gamma   90.00
#
_symmetry.space_group_name_H-M   'P 1'
#
loop_
_entity.id
_entity.type
_entity.pdbx_description
1 polymer ?
#
loop_
_entity_poly.entity_id
_entity_poly.type
_entity_poly.pdbx_seq_one_letter_code
_entity_poly.pdbx_strand_id
1 'polypeptide(L)'
;MEVRCFLYSCILLLGLGGEVVSAQTFRRIKNVRELEDGAHYVLAGYCAAHPDSLYVMASQDKTGTGKKNRAARKLALDRNGRIHINDGGTAIFEMSVEGKAYAFRDIVLDAWLAYTTGRVQEYASLLTLTDEELTRLPAKPNNKYSNRFEIIPSASARLSKTPLYTKEDIFTSVSSKKQFGLMPVGGVSFKLCEQDVGDSLFIYKEVQSPTSERREDGDWTFKGDWLADSLFALDYAQARRIDFTEIALPQGKSMVGDGKMPKGYVWTYVRKGEAGRLPEGWSNVVEIDRKDEGIQGNAVTRMVGCDSCTLGPKYTFTVPEETGIVWYRKAENDGGWLTVGLPYAVKKVAWEDADGETITSERLCFEEITGDGAVFREMEADEAWQAGMPYLWRPSEPRESVVCFYGEDTVVQPQESDVETTDGFYAVFGRYDIKDDGKTVFLLDDSGTRFVRAAAGSWVAPGRGYLVYTGTAFHSVRLIENELPAGTEGIETRMGGCLLPVYGTDGIKRGEICPGGHIPEEWPEGMYITPFGKMIKK
;
A
#
# COMPACT_ATOMS: atom_id res chain seq x y z
N MET A 1 40.06 -1.30 2.84
CA MET A 1 41.11 -0.42 2.28
C MET A 1 40.46 0.33 1.12
N GLU A 2 40.50 1.67 1.18
CA GLU A 2 39.84 2.70 0.33
C GLU A 2 38.29 2.70 0.38
N VAL A 3 37.56 3.63 1.02
CA VAL A 3 37.59 5.11 1.17
C VAL A 3 37.45 5.88 -0.15
N ARG A 4 36.21 6.33 -0.42
CA ARG A 4 35.79 7.62 -1.02
C ARG A 4 34.25 7.68 -0.97
N CYS A 5 33.66 8.24 0.09
CA CYS A 5 33.25 9.65 0.19
C CYS A 5 32.13 10.04 -0.78
N PHE A 6 30.89 10.15 -0.28
CA PHE A 6 30.11 11.37 -0.49
C PHE A 6 29.34 11.70 0.79
N LEU A 7 29.86 12.73 1.46
CA LEU A 7 29.24 13.42 2.60
C LEU A 7 27.89 14.03 2.16
N TYR A 8 26.84 13.83 2.96
CA TYR A 8 25.82 14.85 3.24
C TYR A 8 25.12 14.53 4.57
N SER A 9 25.91 14.39 5.63
CA SER A 9 25.38 14.10 6.98
C SER A 9 26.30 14.68 8.04
N CYS A 10 26.43 16.01 8.10
CA CYS A 10 27.09 16.71 9.22
C CYS A 10 26.80 18.21 9.14
N ILE A 11 25.68 18.67 9.71
CA ILE A 11 25.66 19.91 10.51
C ILE A 11 24.69 19.70 11.67
N LEU A 12 25.20 19.21 12.79
CA LEU A 12 24.62 19.45 14.10
C LEU A 12 25.75 19.86 15.04
N LEU A 13 25.58 21.07 15.58
CA LEU A 13 26.14 21.65 16.80
C LEU A 13 27.60 22.13 16.77
N LEU A 14 27.77 23.44 16.61
CA LEU A 14 28.39 24.31 17.62
C LEU A 14 27.74 25.71 17.52
N GLY A 15 27.25 26.21 18.65
CA GLY A 15 26.37 27.37 18.71
C GLY A 15 27.07 28.71 18.49
N LEU A 16 26.30 29.65 17.90
CA LEU A 16 26.22 31.08 18.19
C LEU A 16 25.13 31.68 17.27
N GLY A 17 23.94 31.93 17.82
CA GLY A 17 23.02 33.00 17.38
C GLY A 17 22.68 33.20 15.91
N GLY A 18 22.48 32.14 15.12
CA GLY A 18 21.89 32.24 13.78
C GLY A 18 21.02 31.01 13.50
N GLU A 19 19.77 31.20 13.10
CA GLU A 19 18.93 30.14 12.53
C GLU A 19 19.70 29.51 11.36
N VAL A 20 20.26 28.31 11.55
CA VAL A 20 20.82 27.51 10.46
C VAL A 20 19.61 27.01 9.67
N VAL A 21 19.15 27.83 8.72
CA VAL A 21 18.15 27.41 7.75
C VAL A 21 18.83 26.39 6.85
N SER A 22 18.48 25.11 7.03
CA SER A 22 18.83 24.04 6.09
C SER A 22 18.46 24.48 4.68
N ALA A 23 19.36 24.29 3.71
CA ALA A 23 19.06 24.53 2.31
C ALA A 23 17.81 23.72 1.91
N GLN A 24 16.77 24.39 1.44
CA GLN A 24 15.54 23.79 0.95
C GLN A 24 15.53 23.83 -0.58
N THR A 25 15.24 22.69 -1.20
CA THR A 25 15.12 22.60 -2.66
C THR A 25 13.64 22.60 -3.03
N PHE A 26 13.27 23.40 -4.03
CA PHE A 26 11.91 23.45 -4.56
C PHE A 26 11.88 23.10 -6.04
N ARG A 27 10.89 22.31 -6.46
CA ARG A 27 10.68 21.90 -7.85
C ARG A 27 9.40 22.50 -8.42
N ARG A 28 9.42 22.84 -9.72
CA ARG A 28 8.24 23.39 -10.39
C ARG A 28 7.12 22.36 -10.48
N ILE A 29 5.91 22.78 -10.11
CA ILE A 29 4.67 22.02 -10.31
C ILE A 29 4.21 22.18 -11.77
N LYS A 30 3.87 21.06 -12.43
CA LYS A 30 3.38 21.05 -13.81
C LYS A 30 1.93 20.60 -13.92
N ASN A 31 1.43 19.88 -12.91
CA ASN A 31 0.05 19.42 -12.83
C ASN A 31 -0.56 19.76 -11.46
N VAL A 32 -1.82 20.22 -11.46
CA VAL A 32 -2.58 20.56 -10.24
C VAL A 32 -2.71 19.36 -9.30
N ARG A 33 -2.69 18.12 -9.82
CA ARG A 33 -2.71 16.89 -9.01
C ARG A 33 -1.46 16.71 -8.12
N GLU A 34 -0.40 17.49 -8.35
CA GLU A 34 0.82 17.47 -7.53
C GLU A 34 0.74 18.44 -6.33
N LEU A 35 -0.36 19.19 -6.20
CA LEU A 35 -0.60 20.06 -5.07
C LEU A 35 -1.12 19.23 -3.88
N GLU A 36 -0.53 19.45 -2.71
CA GLU A 36 -0.79 18.69 -1.49
C GLU A 36 -1.07 19.66 -0.34
N ASP A 37 -2.15 19.39 0.41
CA ASP A 37 -2.50 20.14 1.61
C ASP A 37 -1.39 20.02 2.67
N GLY A 38 -1.04 21.12 3.32
CA GLY A 38 0.04 21.20 4.29
C GLY A 38 1.46 21.18 3.71
N ALA A 39 1.63 21.07 2.38
CA ALA A 39 2.96 21.15 1.78
C ALA A 39 3.46 22.59 1.66
N HIS A 40 4.79 22.76 1.62
CA HIS A 40 5.43 24.05 1.46
C HIS A 40 5.68 24.42 -0.01
N TYR A 41 5.45 25.68 -0.32
CA TYR A 41 5.51 26.24 -1.67
C TYR A 41 6.24 27.58 -1.72
N VAL A 42 6.85 27.81 -2.87
CA VAL A 42 7.38 29.10 -3.29
C VAL A 42 6.60 29.54 -4.51
N LEU A 43 6.01 30.73 -4.40
CA LEU A 43 5.29 31.37 -5.50
C LEU A 43 6.25 32.27 -6.28
N ALA A 44 6.31 32.05 -7.59
CA ALA A 44 7.24 32.73 -8.45
C ALA A 44 6.56 33.41 -9.63
N GLY A 45 7.10 34.58 -10.00
CA GLY A 45 6.71 35.38 -11.14
C GLY A 45 7.88 35.61 -12.08
N TYR A 46 7.57 36.12 -13.27
CA TYR A 46 8.53 36.39 -14.33
C TYR A 46 8.52 37.88 -14.70
N CYS A 47 9.65 38.40 -15.16
CA CYS A 47 9.77 39.77 -15.62
C CYS A 47 9.99 39.82 -17.13
N ALA A 48 9.13 40.52 -17.87
CA ALA A 48 9.23 40.65 -19.33
C ALA A 48 10.57 41.23 -19.82
N ALA A 49 11.22 42.06 -19.02
CA ALA A 49 12.55 42.61 -19.35
C ALA A 49 13.68 41.58 -19.18
N HIS A 50 13.47 40.51 -18.42
CA HIS A 50 14.49 39.52 -18.08
C HIS A 50 13.93 38.10 -18.14
N PRO A 51 13.77 37.55 -19.35
CA PRO A 51 13.04 36.30 -19.54
C PRO A 51 13.58 35.10 -18.76
N ASP A 52 14.89 35.06 -18.59
CA ASP A 52 15.58 33.95 -17.95
C ASP A 52 15.65 34.09 -16.43
N SER A 53 14.99 35.10 -15.85
CA SER A 53 15.05 35.41 -14.42
C SER A 53 13.74 35.08 -13.72
N LEU A 54 13.81 34.16 -12.75
CA LEU A 54 12.71 33.86 -11.86
C LEU A 54 12.74 34.79 -10.64
N TYR A 55 11.59 35.38 -10.32
CA TYR A 55 11.44 36.24 -9.15
C TYR A 55 10.50 35.55 -8.16
N VAL A 56 10.88 35.55 -6.88
CA VAL A 56 10.07 35.02 -5.77
C VAL A 56 9.82 36.11 -4.75
N MET A 57 8.74 35.94 -3.99
CA MET A 57 8.36 36.87 -2.94
C MET A 57 9.38 36.83 -1.79
N ALA A 58 9.91 37.98 -1.39
CA ALA A 58 10.83 38.04 -0.25
C ALA A 58 10.09 37.77 1.08
N SER A 59 10.81 37.22 2.06
CA SER A 59 10.33 37.21 3.44
C SER A 59 10.23 38.64 3.97
N GLN A 60 9.27 38.94 4.85
CA GLN A 60 9.26 40.22 5.56
C GLN A 60 10.10 40.09 6.82
N ASP A 61 10.85 41.15 7.14
CA ASP A 61 11.48 41.27 8.46
C ASP A 61 10.40 41.23 9.55
N LYS A 62 10.62 40.43 10.60
CA LYS A 62 9.70 40.23 11.75
C LYS A 62 9.34 41.54 12.50
N THR A 63 9.87 42.70 12.10
CA THR A 63 9.74 43.99 12.80
C THR A 63 8.49 44.81 12.41
N GLY A 64 7.60 44.30 11.55
CA GLY A 64 6.17 44.65 11.58
C GLY A 64 5.77 46.11 11.30
N THR A 65 6.66 47.00 10.86
CA THR A 65 6.30 48.41 10.63
C THR A 65 6.68 48.88 9.22
N GLY A 66 5.77 48.70 8.26
CA GLY A 66 5.66 49.70 7.17
C GLY A 66 5.31 49.23 5.77
N LYS A 67 5.47 47.95 5.38
CA LYS A 67 5.14 47.51 4.02
C LYS A 67 4.44 46.16 4.02
N LYS A 68 3.11 46.20 3.83
CA LYS A 68 2.27 45.00 3.65
C LYS A 68 2.51 44.31 2.29
N ASN A 69 3.00 45.06 1.30
CA ASN A 69 3.45 44.54 0.01
C ASN A 69 4.86 43.95 0.14
N ARG A 70 5.10 42.81 -0.49
CA ARG A 70 6.42 42.16 -0.48
C ARG A 70 7.26 42.53 -1.68
N ALA A 71 8.56 42.67 -1.43
CA ALA A 71 9.54 42.94 -2.47
C ALA A 71 9.76 41.70 -3.35
N ALA A 72 10.16 41.96 -4.60
CA ALA A 72 10.57 40.91 -5.50
C ALA A 72 12.05 40.60 -5.33
N ARG A 73 12.37 39.30 -5.24
CA ARG A 73 13.74 38.81 -5.14
C ARG A 73 14.04 37.87 -6.29
N LYS A 74 15.15 38.09 -6.99
CA LYS A 74 15.60 37.18 -8.04
C LYS A 74 16.26 35.94 -7.43
N LEU A 75 15.89 34.75 -7.91
CA LEU A 75 16.57 33.50 -7.58
C LEU A 75 17.09 32.81 -8.85
N ALA A 76 18.20 32.10 -8.70
CA ALA A 76 18.75 31.28 -9.77
C ALA A 76 18.06 29.91 -9.80
N LEU A 77 17.93 29.34 -11.00
CA LEU A 77 17.52 27.96 -11.21
C LEU A 77 18.75 27.08 -11.39
N ASP A 78 18.69 25.85 -10.88
CA ASP A 78 19.69 24.84 -11.21
C ASP A 78 19.44 24.24 -12.61
N ARG A 79 20.35 23.36 -13.03
CA ARG A 79 20.28 22.64 -14.33
C ARG A 79 18.98 21.83 -14.52
N ASN A 80 18.28 21.50 -13.44
CA ASN A 80 17.03 20.75 -13.45
C ASN A 80 15.80 21.66 -13.30
N GLY A 81 15.99 22.99 -13.33
CA GLY A 81 14.92 23.97 -13.13
C GLY A 81 14.40 24.00 -11.70
N ARG A 82 15.22 23.67 -10.70
CA ARG A 82 14.87 23.76 -9.27
C ARG A 82 15.39 25.05 -8.65
N ILE A 83 14.71 25.49 -7.60
CA ILE A 83 15.12 26.62 -6.77
C ILE A 83 15.80 26.06 -5.52
N HIS A 84 16.96 26.60 -5.16
CA HIS A 84 17.63 26.30 -3.90
C HIS A 84 17.55 27.54 -3.00
N ILE A 85 16.93 27.39 -1.83
CA ILE A 85 16.76 28.46 -0.84
C ILE A 85 17.61 28.10 0.36
N ASN A 86 18.65 28.90 0.59
CA ASN A 86 19.62 28.68 1.66
C ASN A 86 19.58 29.81 2.69
N ASP A 87 18.59 30.70 2.59
CA ASP A 87 18.47 31.89 3.42
C ASP A 87 17.01 32.09 3.85
N GLY A 88 16.79 32.63 5.05
CA GLY A 88 15.45 32.97 5.55
C GLY A 88 14.81 34.19 4.85
N GLY A 89 15.37 34.64 3.72
CA GLY A 89 14.94 35.85 3.02
C GLY A 89 13.92 35.60 1.90
N THR A 90 13.45 34.38 1.72
CA THR A 90 12.37 34.04 0.78
C THR A 90 11.11 33.63 1.53
N ALA A 91 9.97 34.11 1.03
CA ALA A 91 8.66 33.71 1.53
C ALA A 91 8.39 32.25 1.19
N ILE A 92 8.08 31.46 2.21
CA ILE A 92 7.63 30.08 2.05
C ILE A 92 6.19 30.02 2.54
N PHE A 93 5.34 29.43 1.72
CA PHE A 93 3.91 29.34 1.98
C PHE A 93 3.51 27.89 2.20
N GLU A 94 2.87 27.60 3.33
CA GLU A 94 2.08 26.38 3.50
C GLU A 94 0.76 26.54 2.76
N MET A 95 0.36 25.51 2.02
CA MET A 95 -0.90 25.52 1.28
C MET A 95 -2.01 24.85 2.09
N SER A 96 -3.17 25.51 2.16
CA SER A 96 -4.40 24.96 2.71
C SER A 96 -5.43 24.73 1.59
N VAL A 97 -6.04 23.55 1.56
CA VAL A 97 -6.99 23.12 0.50
C VAL A 97 -8.39 22.89 1.09
N GLU A 98 -9.40 23.55 0.51
CA GLU A 98 -10.82 23.36 0.84
C GLU A 98 -11.64 23.19 -0.45
N GLY A 99 -11.88 21.94 -0.85
CA GLY A 99 -12.56 21.62 -2.11
C GLY A 99 -11.73 22.05 -3.32
N LYS A 100 -12.20 23.07 -4.06
CA LYS A 100 -11.45 23.67 -5.19
C LYS A 100 -10.67 24.94 -4.81
N ALA A 101 -10.82 25.38 -3.57
CA ALA A 101 -10.19 26.58 -3.07
C ALA A 101 -8.84 26.26 -2.39
N TYR A 102 -7.86 27.10 -2.65
CA TYR A 102 -6.50 27.05 -2.15
C TYR A 102 -6.20 28.36 -1.44
N ALA A 103 -5.52 28.29 -0.30
CA ALA A 103 -5.01 29.45 0.42
C ALA A 103 -3.53 29.24 0.75
N PHE A 104 -2.75 30.30 0.73
CA PHE A 104 -1.30 30.27 0.98
C PHE A 104 -1.01 31.00 2.27
N ARG A 105 -0.55 30.29 3.31
CA ARG A 105 -0.17 30.83 4.61
C ARG A 105 1.34 30.95 4.69
N ASP A 106 1.86 32.14 4.89
CA ASP A 106 3.29 32.35 5.11
C ASP A 106 3.71 31.75 6.46
N ILE A 107 4.66 30.82 6.44
CA ILE A 107 5.06 30.04 7.62
C ILE A 107 5.80 30.88 8.66
N VAL A 108 6.48 31.96 8.25
CA VAL A 108 7.31 32.77 9.14
C VAL A 108 6.48 33.84 9.83
N LEU A 109 5.54 34.44 9.09
CA LEU A 109 4.67 35.50 9.62
C LEU A 109 3.38 34.99 10.25
N ASP A 110 3.04 33.72 10.01
CA ASP A 110 1.74 33.17 10.37
C ASP A 110 0.56 33.99 9.79
N ALA A 111 0.66 34.31 8.50
CA ALA A 111 -0.24 35.25 7.82
C ALA A 111 -0.64 34.77 6.43
N TRP A 112 -1.84 35.10 5.98
CA TRP A 112 -2.36 34.69 4.68
C TRP A 112 -1.92 35.62 3.57
N LEU A 113 -1.54 35.03 2.43
CA LEU A 113 -1.45 35.77 1.18
C LEU A 113 -2.85 36.18 0.73
N ALA A 114 -3.09 37.48 0.68
CA ALA A 114 -4.38 38.08 0.41
C ALA A 114 -4.29 39.17 -0.66
N TYR A 115 -5.43 39.44 -1.29
CA TYR A 115 -5.60 40.51 -2.28
C TYR A 115 -6.88 41.30 -1.99
N THR A 116 -6.96 42.52 -2.53
CA THR A 116 -8.18 43.35 -2.49
C THR A 116 -9.03 43.12 -3.73
N THR A 117 -10.35 42.98 -3.56
CA THR A 117 -11.34 42.85 -4.66
C THR A 117 -11.79 44.19 -5.24
N GLY A 118 -11.45 45.29 -4.60
CA GLY A 118 -11.83 46.65 -5.02
C GLY A 118 -11.11 47.19 -6.27
N ARG A 119 -11.64 48.27 -6.86
CA ARG A 119 -11.08 48.91 -8.09
C ARG A 119 -9.59 49.19 -7.93
N VAL A 120 -8.79 48.43 -8.65
CA VAL A 120 -7.40 48.77 -8.96
C VAL A 120 -7.29 48.75 -10.49
N GLN A 121 -6.24 49.37 -11.02
CA GLN A 121 -5.87 49.37 -12.44
C GLN A 121 -5.65 47.92 -12.96
N GLU A 122 -4.88 47.67 -14.02
CA GLU A 122 -4.63 46.32 -14.57
C GLU A 122 -4.01 45.28 -13.58
N TYR A 123 -3.82 45.62 -12.30
CA TYR A 123 -3.12 44.85 -11.29
C TYR A 123 -3.80 44.95 -9.91
N ALA A 124 -3.87 43.86 -9.14
CA ALA A 124 -4.22 43.88 -7.72
C ALA A 124 -2.98 43.69 -6.83
N SER A 125 -2.88 44.45 -5.73
CA SER A 125 -1.73 44.31 -4.82
C SER A 125 -1.90 43.06 -3.94
N LEU A 126 -0.80 42.35 -3.70
CA LEU A 126 -0.73 41.20 -2.83
C LEU A 126 -0.13 41.58 -1.48
N LEU A 127 -0.79 41.13 -0.43
CA LEU A 127 -0.47 41.44 0.97
C LEU A 127 -0.35 40.14 1.75
N THR A 128 0.45 40.14 2.81
CA THR A 128 0.35 39.12 3.87
C THR A 128 -0.39 39.69 5.06
N LEU A 129 -1.52 39.08 5.43
CA LEU A 129 -2.43 39.56 6.48
C LEU A 129 -2.71 38.43 7.47
N THR A 130 -2.56 38.72 8.77
CA THR A 130 -2.95 37.78 9.84
C THR A 130 -4.47 37.58 9.92
N ASP A 131 -4.92 36.56 10.65
CA ASP A 131 -6.36 36.33 10.90
C ASP A 131 -7.02 37.55 11.58
N GLU A 132 -6.34 38.17 12.53
CA GLU A 132 -6.81 39.36 13.24
C GLU A 132 -6.93 40.57 12.29
N GLU A 133 -6.00 40.73 11.35
CA GLU A 133 -6.07 41.79 10.36
C GLU A 133 -7.17 41.55 9.34
N LEU A 134 -7.32 40.32 8.82
CA LEU A 134 -8.38 39.98 7.88
C LEU A 134 -9.77 40.25 8.47
N THR A 135 -9.96 39.97 9.76
CA THR A 135 -11.23 40.19 10.46
C THR A 135 -11.49 41.66 10.84
N ARG A 136 -10.45 42.45 11.10
CA ARG A 136 -10.56 43.87 11.49
C ARG A 136 -10.61 44.86 10.34
N LEU A 137 -10.26 44.44 9.12
CA LEU A 137 -10.24 45.35 7.97
C LEU A 137 -11.66 45.86 7.66
N PRO A 138 -11.85 47.19 7.55
CA PRO A 138 -13.18 47.75 7.35
C PRO A 138 -13.73 47.31 6.00
N ALA A 139 -14.90 46.66 6.01
CA ALA A 139 -15.66 46.36 4.81
C ALA A 139 -16.12 47.67 4.17
N LYS A 140 -15.33 48.22 3.25
CA LYS A 140 -15.85 49.23 2.32
C LYS A 140 -16.85 48.50 1.40
N PRO A 141 -17.97 49.13 1.01
CA PRO A 141 -19.00 48.48 0.20
C PRO A 141 -18.47 47.79 -1.07
N ASN A 142 -17.35 48.29 -1.62
CA ASN A 142 -16.76 47.84 -2.88
C ASN A 142 -15.34 47.24 -2.77
N ASN A 143 -14.76 47.11 -1.57
CA ASN A 143 -13.41 46.53 -1.40
C ASN A 143 -13.44 45.51 -0.26
N LYS A 144 -13.35 44.21 -0.61
CA LYS A 144 -13.14 43.11 0.35
C LYS A 144 -11.73 42.57 0.20
N TYR A 145 -11.22 41.94 1.25
CA TYR A 145 -9.98 41.18 1.19
C TYR A 145 -10.31 39.70 1.13
N SER A 146 -9.63 38.98 0.25
CA SER A 146 -9.76 37.53 0.10
C SER A 146 -8.38 36.90 0.06
N ASN A 147 -8.27 35.71 0.66
CA ASN A 147 -7.10 34.84 0.68
C ASN A 147 -7.33 33.52 -0.06
N ARG A 148 -8.51 33.34 -0.69
CA ARG A 148 -8.90 32.11 -1.36
C ARG A 148 -8.75 32.24 -2.87
N PHE A 149 -8.05 31.28 -3.44
CA PHE A 149 -7.77 31.14 -4.85
C PHE A 149 -8.34 29.82 -5.37
N GLU A 150 -8.69 29.73 -6.64
CA GLU A 150 -9.01 28.48 -7.31
C GLU A 150 -7.92 28.20 -8.35
N ILE A 151 -7.47 26.96 -8.45
CA ILE A 151 -6.46 26.60 -9.45
C ILE A 151 -7.13 25.76 -10.53
N ILE A 152 -7.04 26.23 -11.78
CA ILE A 152 -7.59 25.52 -12.93
C ILE A 152 -6.43 25.03 -13.80
N PRO A 153 -6.27 23.72 -14.03
CA PRO A 153 -5.24 23.22 -14.94
C PRO A 153 -5.49 23.78 -16.36
N SER A 154 -4.47 24.37 -17.00
CA SER A 154 -4.57 24.74 -18.42
C SER A 154 -4.77 23.49 -19.27
N ALA A 155 -5.87 23.41 -20.02
CA ALA A 155 -6.15 22.31 -20.95
C ALA A 155 -5.22 22.31 -22.17
N SER A 156 -4.43 23.37 -22.39
CA SER A 156 -3.51 23.48 -23.52
C SER A 156 -2.08 23.13 -23.08
N ALA A 157 -1.59 21.97 -23.55
CA ALA A 157 -0.26 21.43 -23.27
C ALA A 157 0.93 22.28 -23.79
N ARG A 158 0.71 23.52 -24.25
CA ARG A 158 1.75 24.38 -24.83
C ARG A 158 2.42 25.32 -23.83
N LEU A 159 1.84 25.52 -22.64
CA LEU A 159 2.42 26.37 -21.60
C LEU A 159 2.36 25.63 -20.26
N SER A 160 3.50 25.48 -19.60
CA SER A 160 3.68 24.84 -18.29
C SER A 160 3.11 25.66 -17.12
N LYS A 161 1.99 26.35 -17.35
CA LYS A 161 1.39 27.33 -16.45
C LYS A 161 0.18 26.73 -15.74
N THR A 162 0.13 26.94 -14.43
CA THR A 162 -1.00 26.62 -13.57
C THR A 162 -1.66 27.94 -13.18
N PRO A 163 -2.71 28.40 -13.89
CA PRO A 163 -3.32 29.70 -13.62
C PRO A 163 -4.06 29.71 -12.30
N LEU A 164 -4.01 30.87 -11.64
CA LEU A 164 -4.67 31.14 -10.39
C LEU A 164 -5.90 32.02 -10.66
N TYR A 165 -7.05 31.53 -10.23
CA TYR A 165 -8.30 32.26 -10.21
C TYR A 165 -8.57 32.71 -8.80
N THR A 166 -9.33 33.79 -8.68
CA THR A 166 -9.80 34.26 -7.39
C THR A 166 -11.19 33.71 -7.12
N LYS A 167 -11.44 33.26 -5.88
CA LYS A 167 -12.80 32.80 -5.50
C LYS A 167 -13.81 33.94 -5.59
N GLU A 168 -13.37 35.15 -5.23
CA GLU A 168 -14.15 36.38 -5.35
C GLU A 168 -13.73 37.18 -6.59
N ASP A 169 -14.69 37.89 -7.21
CA ASP A 169 -14.44 38.72 -8.37
C ASP A 169 -13.54 39.93 -8.00
N ILE A 170 -12.47 40.14 -8.75
CA ILE A 170 -11.66 41.36 -8.69
C ILE A 170 -12.24 42.36 -9.70
N PHE A 171 -12.66 43.54 -9.24
CA PHE A 171 -13.13 44.60 -10.12
C PHE A 171 -11.98 45.21 -10.93
N THR A 172 -11.79 44.68 -12.14
CA THR A 172 -11.03 45.34 -13.21
C THR A 172 -12.00 46.10 -14.13
N SER A 173 -11.50 46.89 -15.08
CA SER A 173 -12.34 47.66 -16.02
C SER A 173 -13.26 46.80 -16.92
N VAL A 174 -13.18 45.46 -16.83
CA VAL A 174 -13.93 44.51 -17.66
C VAL A 174 -14.61 43.45 -16.76
N SER A 175 -15.88 43.18 -17.02
CA SER A 175 -16.86 42.56 -16.10
C SER A 175 -16.88 41.02 -16.05
N SER A 176 -15.74 40.33 -16.19
CA SER A 176 -15.68 38.85 -16.15
C SER A 176 -14.70 38.31 -15.10
N LYS A 177 -14.93 37.08 -14.62
CA LYS A 177 -13.96 36.30 -13.83
C LYS A 177 -12.71 36.09 -14.67
N LYS A 178 -11.63 36.76 -14.32
CA LYS A 178 -10.37 36.75 -15.08
C LYS A 178 -9.37 35.74 -14.52
N GLN A 179 -8.53 35.24 -15.42
CA GLN A 179 -7.34 34.46 -15.08
C GLN A 179 -6.24 35.40 -14.58
N PHE A 180 -5.57 35.04 -13.48
CA PHE A 180 -4.51 35.87 -12.95
C PHE A 180 -3.20 35.10 -12.73
N GLY A 181 -2.08 35.84 -12.77
CA GLY A 181 -0.80 35.38 -12.26
C GLY A 181 -0.06 36.45 -11.47
N LEU A 182 1.06 36.06 -10.87
CA LEU A 182 1.96 36.91 -10.08
C LEU A 182 3.05 37.56 -10.93
N MET A 183 2.97 38.87 -11.11
CA MET A 183 4.01 39.63 -11.81
C MET A 183 4.76 40.58 -10.87
N PRO A 184 6.11 40.64 -10.94
CA PRO A 184 6.86 41.72 -10.33
C PRO A 184 6.60 43.04 -11.07
N VAL A 185 6.10 44.05 -10.37
CA VAL A 185 5.87 45.39 -10.91
C VAL A 185 7.02 46.30 -10.51
N GLY A 186 7.75 46.80 -11.51
CA GLY A 186 8.89 47.71 -11.34
C GLY A 186 10.10 47.09 -10.64
N GLY A 187 10.20 45.75 -10.60
CA GLY A 187 11.30 45.03 -9.93
C GLY A 187 11.28 45.10 -8.39
N VAL A 188 10.35 45.85 -7.79
CA VAL A 188 10.32 46.14 -6.34
C VAL A 188 9.10 45.57 -5.61
N SER A 189 8.08 45.07 -6.29
CA SER A 189 6.86 44.55 -5.63
C SER A 189 6.16 43.45 -6.43
N PHE A 190 5.48 42.52 -5.76
CA PHE A 190 4.58 41.55 -6.42
C PHE A 190 3.14 42.05 -6.51
N LYS A 191 2.51 41.81 -7.65
CA LYS A 191 1.08 42.04 -7.87
C LYS A 191 0.46 40.87 -8.62
N LEU A 192 -0.84 40.72 -8.42
CA LEU A 192 -1.69 39.82 -9.20
C LEU A 192 -2.11 40.57 -10.48
N CYS A 193 -1.85 40.01 -11.67
CA CYS A 193 -2.14 40.61 -12.98
C CYS A 193 -2.96 39.65 -13.85
N GLU A 194 -3.74 40.19 -14.78
CA GLU A 194 -4.49 39.37 -15.74
C GLU A 194 -3.55 38.61 -16.70
N GLN A 195 -3.94 37.38 -17.08
CA GLN A 195 -3.11 36.46 -17.86
C GLN A 195 -2.71 36.96 -19.27
N ASP A 196 -3.41 37.96 -19.83
CA ASP A 196 -3.05 38.59 -21.11
C ASP A 196 -1.76 39.44 -21.02
N VAL A 197 -1.27 39.74 -19.81
CA VAL A 197 -0.05 40.53 -19.56
C VAL A 197 1.22 39.65 -19.43
N GLY A 198 1.19 38.41 -19.94
CA GLY A 198 2.39 37.58 -20.12
C GLY A 198 2.49 36.34 -19.22
N ASP A 199 3.68 35.75 -19.16
CA ASP A 199 3.96 34.50 -18.42
C ASP A 199 3.93 34.75 -16.90
N SER A 200 2.77 34.52 -16.27
CA SER A 200 2.47 35.24 -15.03
C SER A 200 2.58 34.43 -13.73
N LEU A 201 2.63 33.09 -13.67
CA LEU A 201 2.76 32.41 -12.37
C LEU A 201 3.36 31.01 -12.47
N PHE A 202 4.32 30.73 -11.61
CA PHE A 202 4.89 29.41 -11.39
C PHE A 202 4.82 29.03 -9.91
N ILE A 203 4.32 27.83 -9.63
CA ILE A 203 4.27 27.25 -8.30
C ILE A 203 5.42 26.26 -8.17
N TYR A 204 6.23 26.41 -7.13
CA TYR A 204 7.32 25.49 -6.81
C TYR A 204 7.04 24.82 -5.46
N LYS A 205 7.05 23.49 -5.41
CA LYS A 205 6.84 22.69 -4.20
C LYS A 205 8.18 22.32 -3.56
N GLU A 206 8.27 22.35 -2.25
CA GLU A 206 9.43 21.84 -1.52
C GLU A 206 9.62 20.34 -1.83
N VAL A 207 10.84 19.98 -2.18
CA VAL A 207 11.25 18.59 -2.44
C VAL A 207 11.47 17.91 -1.10
N GLN A 208 10.65 16.93 -0.80
CA GLN A 208 10.84 16.07 0.35
C GLN A 208 11.92 15.04 0.05
N SER A 209 12.85 14.82 0.99
CA SER A 209 13.92 13.85 0.80
C SER A 209 13.33 12.46 0.56
N PRO A 210 13.76 11.73 -0.50
CA PRO A 210 13.26 10.40 -0.76
C PRO A 210 13.70 9.45 0.36
N THR A 211 12.74 8.79 0.98
CA THR A 211 12.98 7.77 2.00
C THR A 211 12.21 6.51 1.68
N SER A 212 12.79 5.36 1.95
CA SER A 212 12.08 4.07 1.93
C SER A 212 12.15 3.45 3.31
N GLU A 213 10.99 3.21 3.92
CA GLU A 213 10.87 2.35 5.10
C GLU A 213 10.83 0.91 4.61
N ARG A 214 11.84 0.12 5.00
CA ARG A 214 11.93 -1.30 4.66
C ARG A 214 11.82 -2.09 5.94
N ARG A 215 10.68 -2.75 6.12
CA ARG A 215 10.44 -3.61 7.28
C ARG A 215 11.16 -4.94 7.09
N GLU A 216 11.52 -5.60 8.20
CA GLU A 216 12.23 -6.88 8.19
C GLU A 216 11.45 -8.00 7.49
N ASP A 217 10.12 -7.88 7.50
CA ASP A 217 9.18 -8.79 6.85
C ASP A 217 9.16 -8.66 5.31
N GLY A 218 9.83 -7.63 4.76
CA GLY A 218 9.93 -7.32 3.33
C GLY A 218 8.88 -6.35 2.81
N ASP A 219 8.14 -5.65 3.68
CA ASP A 219 7.21 -4.58 3.29
C ASP A 219 7.96 -3.27 3.06
N TRP A 220 7.85 -2.73 1.86
CA TRP A 220 8.58 -1.52 1.46
C TRP A 220 7.60 -0.38 1.25
N THR A 221 7.66 0.65 2.09
CA THR A 221 6.85 1.87 1.95
C THR A 221 7.74 3.03 1.56
N PHE A 222 7.37 3.73 0.49
CA PHE A 222 8.13 4.85 -0.05
C PHE A 222 7.50 6.17 0.35
N LYS A 223 8.33 7.17 0.67
CA LYS A 223 7.91 8.54 0.99
C LYS A 223 8.86 9.55 0.35
N GLY A 224 8.39 10.80 0.26
CA GLY A 224 9.16 11.91 -0.30
C GLY A 224 9.13 11.98 -1.83
N ASP A 225 9.97 12.83 -2.41
CA ASP A 225 10.03 13.05 -3.86
C ASP A 225 11.16 12.24 -4.50
N TRP A 226 10.79 11.17 -5.20
CA TRP A 226 11.73 10.30 -5.89
C TRP A 226 12.00 10.76 -7.33
N LEU A 227 13.27 10.66 -7.74
CA LEU A 227 13.67 10.75 -9.15
C LEU A 227 13.48 9.40 -9.84
N ALA A 228 13.14 9.40 -11.14
CA ALA A 228 12.97 8.17 -11.92
C ALA A 228 14.22 7.28 -11.84
N ASP A 229 15.40 7.84 -12.15
CA ASP A 229 16.67 7.11 -12.11
C ASP A 229 16.97 6.52 -10.72
N SER A 230 16.60 7.22 -9.64
CA SER A 230 16.85 6.74 -8.27
C SER A 230 15.85 5.67 -7.83
N LEU A 231 14.59 5.81 -8.20
CA LEU A 231 13.53 4.87 -7.83
C LEU A 231 13.65 3.56 -8.60
N PHE A 232 13.90 3.64 -9.90
CA PHE A 232 13.92 2.48 -10.79
C PHE A 232 15.29 1.78 -10.83
N ALA A 233 16.35 2.38 -10.28
CA ALA A 233 17.63 1.70 -10.05
C ALA A 233 17.65 0.80 -8.81
N LEU A 234 16.58 0.78 -8.00
CA LEU A 234 16.52 -0.08 -6.82
C LEU A 234 16.38 -1.56 -7.21
N ASP A 235 17.02 -2.43 -6.44
CA ASP A 235 16.83 -3.89 -6.55
C ASP A 235 15.63 -4.31 -5.68
N TYR A 236 14.51 -4.61 -6.33
CA TYR A 236 13.27 -5.04 -5.68
C TYR A 236 13.26 -6.54 -5.34
N ALA A 237 14.35 -7.29 -5.50
CA ALA A 237 14.38 -8.73 -5.28
C ALA A 237 14.02 -9.17 -3.85
N GLN A 238 14.24 -8.30 -2.86
CA GLN A 238 13.91 -8.54 -1.45
C GLN A 238 12.53 -7.98 -1.05
N ALA A 239 11.90 -7.19 -1.92
CA ALA A 239 10.57 -6.68 -1.65
C ALA A 239 9.56 -7.85 -1.72
N ARG A 240 8.75 -7.97 -0.68
CA ARG A 240 7.62 -8.91 -0.63
C ARG A 240 6.29 -8.18 -0.83
N ARG A 241 6.30 -6.87 -0.63
CA ARG A 241 5.22 -5.94 -0.93
C ARG A 241 5.81 -4.54 -1.13
N ILE A 242 5.22 -3.76 -2.03
CA ILE A 242 5.70 -2.42 -2.38
C ILE A 242 4.54 -1.45 -2.27
N ASP A 243 4.74 -0.36 -1.54
CA ASP A 243 3.75 0.68 -1.33
C ASP A 243 4.29 2.06 -1.74
N PHE A 244 3.82 2.53 -2.90
CA PHE A 244 4.08 3.86 -3.46
C PHE A 244 2.92 4.83 -3.22
N THR A 245 1.93 4.48 -2.41
CA THR A 245 0.74 5.33 -2.21
C THR A 245 1.06 6.67 -1.53
N GLU A 246 2.21 6.79 -0.88
CA GLU A 246 2.70 8.03 -0.25
C GLU A 246 3.65 8.85 -1.13
N ILE A 247 3.87 8.47 -2.40
CA ILE A 247 4.71 9.23 -3.34
C ILE A 247 4.00 9.54 -4.64
N ALA A 248 4.43 10.60 -5.31
CA ALA A 248 4.11 10.81 -6.73
C ALA A 248 5.13 10.03 -7.55
N LEU A 249 4.67 9.13 -8.42
CA LEU A 249 5.59 8.36 -9.23
C LEU A 249 6.24 9.30 -10.26
N PRO A 250 7.57 9.28 -10.39
CA PRO A 250 8.25 10.14 -11.36
C PRO A 250 7.83 9.76 -12.79
N GLN A 251 7.79 10.75 -13.68
CA GLN A 251 7.57 10.47 -15.11
C GLN A 251 8.84 9.84 -15.70
N GLY A 252 8.79 8.56 -16.02
CA GLY A 252 9.88 7.85 -16.70
C GLY A 252 9.38 6.49 -17.16
N LYS A 253 9.47 6.21 -18.46
CA LYS A 253 8.94 4.97 -19.06
C LYS A 253 9.92 3.80 -19.06
N SER A 254 11.14 3.99 -18.55
CA SER A 254 12.22 3.01 -18.71
C SER A 254 12.96 2.79 -17.40
N MET A 255 13.23 1.52 -17.10
CA MET A 255 14.24 1.11 -16.13
C MET A 255 15.61 1.49 -16.70
N VAL A 256 16.04 2.73 -16.48
CA VAL A 256 17.38 3.18 -16.89
C VAL A 256 18.36 2.74 -15.80
N GLY A 257 18.87 1.51 -15.89
CA GLY A 257 19.91 0.99 -14.98
C GLY A 257 19.81 -0.52 -14.68
N ASP A 258 20.65 -0.99 -13.76
CA ASP A 258 20.75 -2.41 -13.34
C ASP A 258 19.64 -2.86 -12.36
N GLY A 259 18.61 -2.04 -12.16
CA GLY A 259 17.49 -2.36 -11.28
C GLY A 259 16.75 -3.61 -11.73
N LYS A 260 16.26 -4.41 -10.79
CA LYS A 260 15.48 -5.62 -11.09
C LYS A 260 14.01 -5.38 -10.83
N MET A 261 13.16 -5.81 -11.75
CA MET A 261 11.72 -5.80 -11.53
C MET A 261 11.35 -6.65 -10.31
N PRO A 262 10.27 -6.27 -9.59
CA PRO A 262 9.73 -7.14 -8.56
C PRO A 262 9.34 -8.48 -9.16
N LYS A 263 9.42 -9.54 -8.34
CA LYS A 263 8.96 -10.86 -8.76
C LYS A 263 7.46 -10.81 -9.05
N GLY A 264 6.99 -11.69 -9.94
CA GLY A 264 5.60 -11.71 -10.44
C GLY A 264 4.50 -12.00 -9.40
N TYR A 265 4.85 -12.09 -8.12
CA TYR A 265 3.95 -12.35 -7.00
C TYR A 265 4.06 -11.28 -5.89
N VAL A 266 4.82 -10.21 -6.12
CA VAL A 266 4.97 -9.07 -5.21
C VAL A 266 3.88 -8.06 -5.50
N TRP A 267 3.07 -7.71 -4.50
CA TRP A 267 1.95 -6.80 -4.67
C TRP A 267 2.43 -5.35 -4.58
N THR A 268 2.04 -4.53 -5.55
CA THR A 268 2.46 -3.13 -5.66
C THR A 268 1.26 -2.20 -5.57
N TYR A 269 1.28 -1.28 -4.61
CA TYR A 269 0.24 -0.28 -4.42
C TYR A 269 0.71 1.08 -4.92
N VAL A 270 -0.13 1.76 -5.69
CA VAL A 270 0.10 3.12 -6.20
C VAL A 270 -1.14 3.98 -5.95
N ARG A 271 -0.99 5.30 -6.02
CA ARG A 271 -2.18 6.18 -6.02
C ARG A 271 -2.97 6.03 -7.32
N LYS A 272 -4.28 6.25 -7.27
CA LYS A 272 -5.16 6.25 -8.44
C LYS A 272 -4.65 7.15 -9.56
N GLY A 273 -4.59 6.59 -10.77
CA GLY A 273 -4.09 7.25 -11.97
C GLY A 273 -2.55 7.31 -12.11
N GLU A 274 -1.80 6.68 -11.21
CA GLU A 274 -0.33 6.62 -11.27
C GLU A 274 0.20 5.29 -11.82
N ALA A 275 -0.62 4.25 -12.00
CA ALA A 275 -0.14 2.95 -12.49
C ALA A 275 0.55 3.04 -13.86
N GLY A 276 0.06 3.90 -14.74
CA GLY A 276 0.66 4.15 -16.06
C GLY A 276 2.05 4.82 -16.02
N ARG A 277 2.56 5.18 -14.83
CA ARG A 277 3.93 5.68 -14.64
C ARG A 277 4.92 4.59 -14.25
N LEU A 278 4.44 3.40 -13.90
CA LEU A 278 5.31 2.25 -13.71
C LEU A 278 5.85 1.78 -15.07
N PRO A 279 7.06 1.17 -15.09
CA PRO A 279 7.58 0.51 -16.28
C PRO A 279 6.62 -0.55 -16.86
N GLU A 280 6.62 -0.71 -18.18
CA GLU A 280 5.85 -1.75 -18.86
C GLU A 280 6.21 -3.15 -18.34
N GLY A 281 5.23 -4.00 -18.08
CA GLY A 281 5.43 -5.35 -17.54
C GLY A 281 5.46 -5.43 -16.00
N TRP A 282 5.29 -4.32 -15.29
CA TRP A 282 5.10 -4.34 -13.83
C TRP A 282 3.79 -5.07 -13.48
N SER A 283 3.88 -6.10 -12.64
CA SER A 283 2.75 -6.98 -12.31
C SER A 283 2.18 -6.69 -10.91
N ASN A 284 0.99 -7.24 -10.63
CA ASN A 284 0.27 -7.12 -9.36
C ASN A 284 0.11 -5.68 -8.84
N VAL A 285 -0.26 -4.78 -9.75
CA VAL A 285 -0.47 -3.36 -9.46
C VAL A 285 -1.91 -3.12 -9.02
N VAL A 286 -2.06 -2.43 -7.91
CA VAL A 286 -3.33 -1.98 -7.34
C VAL A 286 -3.30 -0.46 -7.21
N GLU A 287 -4.31 0.19 -7.79
CA GLU A 287 -4.52 1.63 -7.64
C GLU A 287 -5.40 1.91 -6.41
N ILE A 288 -4.84 2.61 -5.43
CA ILE A 288 -5.51 3.05 -4.21
C ILE A 288 -6.06 4.46 -4.42
N ASP A 289 -7.37 4.62 -4.24
CA ASP A 289 -8.08 5.91 -4.33
C ASP A 289 -8.08 6.59 -2.96
N ARG A 290 -8.64 5.91 -1.96
CA ARG A 290 -8.86 6.44 -0.60
C ARG A 290 -8.59 5.35 0.44
N LYS A 291 -7.76 5.65 1.42
CA LYS A 291 -7.35 4.68 2.46
C LYS A 291 -8.37 4.54 3.59
N ASP A 292 -9.32 5.43 3.69
CA ASP A 292 -10.31 5.52 4.78
C ASP A 292 -11.67 4.89 4.42
N GLU A 293 -11.83 4.42 3.18
CA GLU A 293 -13.05 3.72 2.73
C GLU A 293 -12.94 2.20 2.93
N GLY A 294 -14.09 1.52 3.02
CA GLY A 294 -14.13 0.07 3.19
C GLY A 294 -13.48 -0.72 2.03
N ILE A 295 -13.63 -0.20 0.80
CA ILE A 295 -12.91 -0.67 -0.39
C ILE A 295 -12.01 0.49 -0.84
N GLN A 296 -10.70 0.28 -0.80
CA GLN A 296 -9.72 1.36 -0.91
C GLN A 296 -9.16 1.53 -2.33
N GLY A 297 -9.33 0.55 -3.21
CA GLY A 297 -8.74 0.58 -4.54
C GLY A 297 -9.24 -0.49 -5.51
N ASN A 298 -8.59 -0.56 -6.66
CA ASN A 298 -8.88 -1.51 -7.73
C ASN A 298 -7.58 -2.11 -8.28
N ALA A 299 -7.56 -3.41 -8.56
CA ALA A 299 -6.49 -4.02 -9.33
C ALA A 299 -6.52 -3.52 -10.79
N VAL A 300 -5.36 -3.16 -11.32
CA VAL A 300 -5.22 -2.67 -12.71
C VAL A 300 -4.37 -3.59 -13.58
N THR A 301 -3.82 -4.64 -12.99
CA THR A 301 -3.16 -5.74 -13.67
C THR A 301 -3.69 -7.05 -13.10
N ARG A 302 -3.56 -8.16 -13.83
CA ARG A 302 -3.81 -9.49 -13.28
C ARG A 302 -3.04 -9.69 -11.98
N MET A 303 -3.74 -10.17 -10.95
CA MET A 303 -3.17 -10.39 -9.63
C MET A 303 -2.76 -11.85 -9.49
N VAL A 304 -1.54 -12.09 -9.03
CA VAL A 304 -0.93 -13.41 -8.89
C VAL A 304 -0.32 -13.54 -7.51
N GLY A 305 -0.66 -14.63 -6.83
CA GLY A 305 -0.09 -15.02 -5.55
C GLY A 305 0.29 -16.50 -5.53
N CYS A 306 1.02 -16.88 -4.50
CA CYS A 306 1.40 -18.27 -4.23
C CYS A 306 1.82 -18.41 -2.76
N ASP A 307 2.00 -19.63 -2.28
CA ASP A 307 2.37 -19.92 -0.88
C ASP A 307 3.72 -19.28 -0.45
N SER A 308 4.52 -18.70 -1.36
CA SER A 308 5.73 -17.92 -1.02
C SER A 308 5.48 -16.41 -0.79
N CYS A 309 4.25 -15.93 -1.00
CA CYS A 309 3.84 -14.53 -0.84
C CYS A 309 3.61 -14.18 0.63
N THR A 310 4.60 -13.58 1.27
CA THR A 310 4.74 -13.62 2.73
C THR A 310 3.96 -12.57 3.50
N LEU A 311 3.42 -11.53 2.84
CA LEU A 311 2.83 -10.36 3.51
C LEU A 311 1.33 -10.17 3.30
N GLY A 312 0.70 -10.96 2.43
CA GLY A 312 -0.72 -10.79 2.09
C GLY A 312 -1.12 -9.38 1.62
N PRO A 313 -2.43 -9.10 1.48
CA PRO A 313 -2.94 -7.79 1.14
C PRO A 313 -2.71 -6.78 2.28
N LYS A 314 -2.30 -5.55 1.93
CA LYS A 314 -2.25 -4.40 2.86
C LYS A 314 -3.55 -3.62 2.91
N TYR A 315 -4.24 -3.56 1.77
CA TYR A 315 -5.44 -2.76 1.56
C TYR A 315 -6.56 -3.65 1.03
N THR A 316 -7.81 -3.24 1.24
CA THR A 316 -8.98 -3.82 0.62
C THR A 316 -9.15 -3.27 -0.79
N PHE A 317 -9.31 -4.12 -1.81
CA PHE A 317 -9.48 -3.65 -3.19
C PHE A 317 -10.34 -4.61 -4.02
N THR A 318 -10.96 -4.09 -5.07
CA THR A 318 -11.69 -4.89 -6.05
C THR A 318 -10.73 -5.50 -7.07
N VAL A 319 -11.08 -6.68 -7.57
CA VAL A 319 -10.44 -7.33 -8.70
C VAL A 319 -11.50 -7.46 -9.80
N PRO A 320 -11.44 -6.62 -10.84
CA PRO A 320 -12.33 -6.72 -12.00
C PRO A 320 -12.16 -8.04 -12.75
N GLU A 321 -13.24 -8.46 -13.45
CA GLU A 321 -13.26 -9.68 -14.27
C GLU A 321 -12.14 -9.70 -15.32
N GLU A 322 -11.81 -8.55 -15.91
CA GLU A 322 -10.78 -8.44 -16.96
C GLU A 322 -9.36 -8.71 -16.44
N THR A 323 -9.13 -8.48 -15.15
CA THR A 323 -7.83 -8.69 -14.52
C THR A 323 -7.73 -10.06 -13.87
N GLY A 324 -8.73 -10.44 -13.08
CA GLY A 324 -8.73 -11.64 -12.27
C GLY A 324 -7.63 -11.69 -11.21
N ILE A 325 -7.79 -12.62 -10.28
CA ILE A 325 -6.79 -12.99 -9.27
C ILE A 325 -6.58 -14.49 -9.25
N VAL A 326 -5.33 -14.93 -9.16
CA VAL A 326 -4.97 -16.34 -9.09
C VAL A 326 -3.99 -16.61 -7.97
N TRP A 327 -4.24 -17.69 -7.22
CA TRP A 327 -3.31 -18.21 -6.23
C TRP A 327 -2.81 -19.59 -6.65
N TYR A 328 -1.49 -19.72 -6.79
CA TYR A 328 -0.84 -20.96 -7.17
C TYR A 328 -0.30 -21.73 -5.98
N ARG A 329 -0.54 -23.04 -5.98
CA ARG A 329 -0.12 -23.95 -4.92
C ARG A 329 0.38 -25.26 -5.50
N LYS A 330 1.44 -25.82 -4.94
CA LYS A 330 1.83 -27.20 -5.25
C LYS A 330 0.89 -28.17 -4.55
N ALA A 331 0.43 -29.18 -5.27
CA ALA A 331 -0.32 -30.30 -4.73
C ALA A 331 0.45 -31.60 -4.96
N GLU A 332 0.38 -32.48 -3.97
CA GLU A 332 0.99 -33.81 -3.96
C GLU A 332 -0.05 -34.88 -4.35
N ASN A 333 0.41 -36.09 -4.64
CA ASN A 333 -0.45 -37.23 -4.96
C ASN A 333 -0.69 -38.12 -3.72
N ASP A 334 -1.07 -37.54 -2.58
CA ASP A 334 -1.30 -38.25 -1.33
C ASP A 334 -2.79 -38.48 -1.01
N GLY A 335 -3.69 -37.72 -1.64
CA GLY A 335 -5.14 -37.81 -1.43
C GLY A 335 -5.62 -37.30 -0.06
N GLY A 336 -4.72 -36.70 0.74
CA GLY A 336 -5.05 -36.13 2.04
C GLY A 336 -5.86 -34.83 1.93
N TRP A 337 -6.52 -34.42 3.01
CA TRP A 337 -7.10 -33.08 3.08
C TRP A 337 -5.99 -32.02 3.09
N LEU A 338 -6.28 -30.87 2.48
CA LEU A 338 -5.43 -29.69 2.49
C LEU A 338 -6.21 -28.49 3.02
N THR A 339 -5.53 -27.59 3.72
CA THR A 339 -6.14 -26.32 4.16
C THR A 339 -5.99 -25.24 3.10
N VAL A 340 -6.99 -24.38 2.97
CA VAL A 340 -6.99 -23.22 2.07
C VAL A 340 -7.84 -22.09 2.66
N GLY A 341 -7.31 -20.87 2.66
CA GLY A 341 -8.04 -19.70 3.14
C GLY A 341 -7.44 -18.47 2.47
N LEU A 342 -8.16 -17.91 1.49
CA LEU A 342 -7.65 -16.87 0.62
C LEU A 342 -8.34 -15.54 0.92
N PRO A 343 -7.68 -14.39 0.65
CA PRO A 343 -8.25 -13.08 0.94
C PRO A 343 -9.38 -12.67 -0.02
N TYR A 344 -9.84 -13.57 -0.89
CA TYR A 344 -10.85 -13.33 -1.91
C TYR A 344 -11.71 -14.58 -2.13
N ALA A 345 -12.89 -14.39 -2.73
CA ALA A 345 -13.79 -15.49 -3.06
C ALA A 345 -13.26 -16.29 -4.27
N VAL A 346 -13.15 -17.62 -4.13
CA VAL A 346 -12.68 -18.49 -5.22
C VAL A 346 -13.86 -18.87 -6.11
N LYS A 347 -13.74 -18.56 -7.40
CA LYS A 347 -14.76 -18.88 -8.41
C LYS A 347 -14.48 -20.21 -9.09
N LYS A 348 -13.21 -20.52 -9.34
CA LYS A 348 -12.79 -21.73 -10.05
C LYS A 348 -11.52 -22.30 -9.43
N VAL A 349 -11.43 -23.62 -9.33
CA VAL A 349 -10.19 -24.34 -9.03
C VAL A 349 -9.78 -25.13 -10.27
N ALA A 350 -8.54 -25.00 -10.69
CA ALA A 350 -8.02 -25.61 -11.92
C ALA A 350 -6.59 -26.14 -11.73
N TRP A 351 -6.19 -27.07 -12.59
CA TRP A 351 -4.80 -27.51 -12.67
C TRP A 351 -3.97 -26.58 -13.56
N GLU A 352 -2.71 -26.38 -13.18
CA GLU A 352 -1.63 -25.67 -13.87
C GLU A 352 -1.84 -24.15 -14.02
N ASP A 353 -2.99 -23.71 -14.51
CA ASP A 353 -3.36 -22.30 -14.66
C ASP A 353 -4.89 -22.08 -14.60
N ALA A 354 -5.35 -20.85 -14.84
CA ALA A 354 -6.77 -20.50 -14.75
C ALA A 354 -7.60 -21.05 -15.92
N ASP A 355 -6.97 -21.25 -17.08
CA ASP A 355 -7.60 -21.77 -18.31
C ASP A 355 -7.49 -23.29 -18.42
N GLY A 356 -6.70 -23.90 -17.53
CA GLY A 356 -6.50 -25.33 -17.41
C GLY A 356 -7.74 -26.11 -16.97
N GLU A 357 -7.51 -27.42 -16.83
CA GLU A 357 -8.52 -28.41 -16.45
C GLU A 357 -9.14 -28.07 -15.09
N THR A 358 -10.46 -27.86 -15.06
CA THR A 358 -11.19 -27.61 -13.82
C THR A 358 -11.11 -28.83 -12.90
N ILE A 359 -10.80 -28.59 -11.63
CA ILE A 359 -10.72 -29.64 -10.62
C ILE A 359 -12.11 -29.92 -10.07
N THR A 360 -12.52 -31.19 -10.10
CA THR A 360 -13.60 -31.68 -9.22
C THR A 360 -12.98 -31.95 -7.86
N SER A 361 -13.53 -31.33 -6.81
CA SER A 361 -12.95 -31.37 -5.46
C SER A 361 -14.01 -31.54 -4.40
N GLU A 362 -13.69 -32.33 -3.38
CA GLU A 362 -14.45 -32.35 -2.13
C GLU A 362 -14.01 -31.17 -1.25
N ARG A 363 -14.96 -30.62 -0.50
CA ARG A 363 -14.75 -29.40 0.30
C ARG A 363 -15.51 -29.51 1.61
N LEU A 364 -14.83 -29.18 2.70
CA LEU A 364 -15.45 -29.12 4.01
C LEU A 364 -15.29 -27.71 4.62
N CYS A 365 -16.37 -27.23 5.22
CA CYS A 365 -16.40 -26.01 6.00
C CYS A 365 -16.42 -26.34 7.49
N PHE A 366 -15.71 -25.54 8.29
CA PHE A 366 -15.66 -25.72 9.74
C PHE A 366 -16.99 -25.31 10.38
N GLU A 367 -17.52 -26.13 11.28
CA GLU A 367 -18.73 -25.82 12.05
C GLU A 367 -18.40 -25.47 13.49
N GLU A 368 -17.75 -26.39 14.20
CA GLU A 368 -17.45 -26.23 15.63
C GLU A 368 -16.33 -27.17 16.10
N ILE A 369 -15.87 -26.95 17.33
CA ILE A 369 -15.02 -27.91 18.06
C ILE A 369 -15.86 -28.56 19.15
N THR A 370 -15.90 -29.89 19.14
CA THR A 370 -16.57 -30.71 20.15
C THR A 370 -15.54 -31.41 21.06
N GLY A 371 -16.01 -32.15 22.07
CA GLY A 371 -15.14 -32.97 22.91
C GLY A 371 -14.42 -34.10 22.15
N ASP A 372 -14.95 -34.52 21.00
CA ASP A 372 -14.42 -35.64 20.21
C ASP A 372 -13.49 -35.18 19.07
N GLY A 373 -13.60 -33.93 18.63
CA GLY A 373 -12.81 -33.39 17.52
C GLY A 373 -13.37 -32.10 16.92
N ALA A 374 -12.71 -31.61 15.88
CA ALA A 374 -13.19 -30.51 15.05
C ALA A 374 -14.18 -31.08 14.02
N VAL A 375 -15.38 -30.51 14.00
CA VAL A 375 -16.49 -30.93 13.12
C VAL A 375 -16.50 -30.05 11.89
N PHE A 376 -16.54 -30.70 10.73
CA PHE A 376 -16.62 -30.05 9.44
C PHE A 376 -17.80 -30.62 8.64
N ARG A 377 -18.53 -29.74 7.96
CA ARG A 377 -19.64 -30.11 7.08
C ARG A 377 -19.20 -30.07 5.63
N GLU A 378 -19.64 -31.08 4.86
CA GLU A 378 -19.48 -31.10 3.42
C GLU A 378 -20.21 -29.92 2.75
N MET A 379 -19.51 -29.23 1.85
CA MET A 379 -20.07 -28.15 1.07
C MET A 379 -20.67 -28.71 -0.23
N GLU A 380 -21.91 -28.29 -0.53
CA GLU A 380 -22.58 -28.60 -1.79
C GLU A 380 -21.77 -28.07 -2.99
N ALA A 381 -21.85 -28.72 -4.15
CA ALA A 381 -21.04 -28.38 -5.32
C ALA A 381 -21.19 -26.91 -5.78
N ASP A 382 -22.36 -26.30 -5.60
CA ASP A 382 -22.67 -24.92 -5.95
C ASP A 382 -22.41 -23.90 -4.82
N GLU A 383 -22.10 -24.36 -3.61
CA GLU A 383 -21.79 -23.48 -2.48
C GLU A 383 -20.49 -22.70 -2.77
N ALA A 384 -20.57 -21.37 -2.66
CA ALA A 384 -19.48 -20.47 -3.04
C ALA A 384 -18.35 -20.46 -1.99
N TRP A 385 -17.10 -20.42 -2.47
CA TRP A 385 -15.95 -20.16 -1.62
C TRP A 385 -15.92 -18.69 -1.23
N GLN A 386 -15.93 -18.41 0.06
CA GLN A 386 -15.98 -17.05 0.57
C GLN A 386 -14.58 -16.52 0.86
N ALA A 387 -14.41 -15.21 0.69
CA ALA A 387 -13.18 -14.52 1.08
C ALA A 387 -12.96 -14.66 2.60
N GLY A 388 -11.72 -14.93 3.00
CA GLY A 388 -11.28 -15.03 4.39
C GLY A 388 -11.76 -16.26 5.16
N MET A 389 -12.65 -17.06 4.58
CA MET A 389 -13.07 -18.32 5.18
C MET A 389 -12.06 -19.43 4.87
N PRO A 390 -11.58 -20.16 5.89
CA PRO A 390 -10.72 -21.31 5.69
C PRO A 390 -11.56 -22.58 5.44
N TYR A 391 -11.10 -23.39 4.50
CA TYR A 391 -11.72 -24.64 4.09
C TYR A 391 -10.71 -25.79 4.14
N LEU A 392 -11.23 -27.00 4.32
CA LEU A 392 -10.54 -28.21 3.93
C LEU A 392 -10.97 -28.59 2.52
N TRP A 393 -10.02 -28.99 1.69
CA TRP A 393 -10.32 -29.39 0.34
C TRP A 393 -9.36 -30.49 -0.13
N ARG A 394 -9.80 -31.30 -1.09
CA ARG A 394 -8.94 -32.24 -1.83
C ARG A 394 -9.49 -32.47 -3.24
N PRO A 395 -8.62 -32.71 -4.24
CA PRO A 395 -9.07 -33.11 -5.57
C PRO A 395 -9.63 -34.54 -5.53
N SER A 396 -10.70 -34.81 -6.27
CA SER A 396 -11.25 -36.17 -6.42
C SER A 396 -10.28 -37.11 -7.15
N GLU A 397 -9.45 -36.55 -8.03
CA GLU A 397 -8.36 -37.26 -8.71
C GLU A 397 -7.03 -36.60 -8.34
N PRO A 398 -6.37 -37.03 -7.24
CA PRO A 398 -5.11 -36.45 -6.82
C PRO A 398 -3.99 -36.73 -7.83
N ARG A 399 -3.15 -35.72 -8.04
CA ARG A 399 -1.94 -35.81 -8.85
C ARG A 399 -0.92 -34.78 -8.39
N GLU A 400 0.36 -35.12 -8.55
CA GLU A 400 1.44 -34.17 -8.32
C GLU A 400 1.42 -33.11 -9.43
N SER A 401 1.05 -31.88 -9.08
CA SER A 401 0.90 -30.78 -10.04
C SER A 401 0.78 -29.42 -9.31
N VAL A 402 0.46 -28.36 -10.05
CA VAL A 402 0.14 -27.04 -9.52
C VAL A 402 -1.38 -26.85 -9.55
N VAL A 403 -1.95 -26.44 -8.43
CA VAL A 403 -3.34 -26.04 -8.30
C VAL A 403 -3.43 -24.52 -8.40
N CYS A 404 -4.44 -24.07 -9.12
CA CYS A 404 -4.80 -22.68 -9.36
C CYS A 404 -6.15 -22.39 -8.70
N PHE A 405 -6.18 -21.51 -7.70
CA PHE A 405 -7.41 -20.97 -7.13
C PHE A 405 -7.70 -19.61 -7.76
N TYR A 406 -8.66 -19.57 -8.66
CA TYR A 406 -8.98 -18.39 -9.45
C TYR A 406 -10.22 -17.66 -8.92
N GLY A 407 -10.14 -16.34 -8.86
CA GLY A 407 -11.25 -15.44 -8.50
C GLY A 407 -11.32 -14.28 -9.49
N GLU A 408 -12.53 -13.79 -9.73
CA GLU A 408 -12.81 -12.65 -10.60
C GLU A 408 -14.09 -11.97 -10.11
N ASP A 409 -14.26 -10.67 -10.43
CA ASP A 409 -15.33 -9.83 -9.87
C ASP A 409 -15.46 -10.00 -8.35
N THR A 410 -14.32 -9.86 -7.66
CA THR A 410 -14.19 -10.17 -6.24
C THR A 410 -13.55 -9.03 -5.47
N VAL A 411 -13.68 -9.06 -4.15
CA VAL A 411 -13.04 -8.11 -3.24
C VAL A 411 -11.95 -8.85 -2.48
N VAL A 412 -10.73 -8.34 -2.56
CA VAL A 412 -9.59 -8.80 -1.79
C VAL A 412 -9.56 -8.04 -0.47
N GLN A 413 -9.50 -8.75 0.66
CA GLN A 413 -9.51 -8.17 2.01
C GLN A 413 -8.20 -8.46 2.75
N PRO A 414 -7.62 -7.47 3.46
CA PRO A 414 -6.46 -7.70 4.31
C PRO A 414 -6.83 -8.60 5.48
N GLN A 415 -5.82 -9.16 6.15
CA GLN A 415 -6.05 -10.00 7.31
C GLN A 415 -6.54 -9.14 8.48
N GLU A 416 -7.69 -9.48 9.05
CA GLU A 416 -8.15 -8.87 10.30
C GLU A 416 -7.23 -9.31 11.44
N SER A 417 -6.74 -8.36 12.23
CA SER A 417 -5.72 -8.61 13.26
C SER A 417 -6.22 -9.34 14.51
N ASP A 418 -7.53 -9.52 14.65
CA ASP A 418 -8.14 -9.75 15.97
C ASP A 418 -8.72 -11.15 16.18
N VAL A 419 -8.54 -12.08 15.24
CA VAL A 419 -9.15 -13.41 15.32
C VAL A 419 -8.23 -14.45 15.97
N GLU A 420 -7.78 -14.21 17.21
CA GLU A 420 -6.84 -15.13 17.88
C GLU A 420 -7.07 -15.31 19.39
N THR A 421 -8.33 -15.38 19.83
CA THR A 421 -8.62 -15.72 21.24
C THR A 421 -9.75 -16.73 21.45
N THR A 422 -10.44 -17.13 20.38
CA THR A 422 -11.57 -18.06 20.44
C THR A 422 -11.25 -19.36 19.71
N ASP A 423 -11.97 -20.41 20.08
CA ASP A 423 -11.94 -21.69 19.39
C ASP A 423 -12.45 -21.50 17.96
N GLY A 424 -11.74 -22.05 16.98
CA GLY A 424 -12.13 -21.91 15.59
C GLY A 424 -11.07 -22.33 14.58
N PHE A 425 -11.47 -22.32 13.31
CA PHE A 425 -10.59 -22.54 12.16
C PHE A 425 -10.37 -21.20 11.45
N TYR A 426 -9.11 -20.81 11.24
CA TYR A 426 -8.74 -19.47 10.79
C TYR A 426 -7.81 -19.51 9.57
N ALA A 427 -8.00 -18.56 8.65
CA ALA A 427 -7.14 -18.36 7.49
C ALA A 427 -5.98 -17.41 7.81
N VAL A 428 -4.84 -17.60 7.13
CA VAL A 428 -3.71 -16.66 7.17
C VAL A 428 -3.39 -16.21 5.75
N PHE A 429 -3.26 -14.90 5.53
CA PHE A 429 -2.90 -14.36 4.21
C PHE A 429 -1.40 -14.03 4.08
N GLY A 430 -0.70 -13.92 5.21
CA GLY A 430 0.76 -13.81 5.31
C GLY A 430 1.42 -15.05 5.92
N ARG A 431 2.71 -14.96 6.25
CA ARG A 431 3.37 -15.98 7.09
C ARG A 431 2.92 -15.77 8.53
N TYR A 432 2.46 -16.83 9.18
CA TYR A 432 2.15 -16.80 10.61
C TYR A 432 3.11 -17.70 11.38
N ASP A 433 3.98 -17.08 12.18
CA ASP A 433 4.92 -17.78 13.05
C ASP A 433 4.28 -18.09 14.40
N ILE A 434 4.27 -19.37 14.77
CA ILE A 434 3.62 -19.87 15.99
C ILE A 434 4.56 -19.60 17.17
N LYS A 435 4.06 -18.82 18.13
CA LYS A 435 4.79 -18.38 19.32
C LYS A 435 4.39 -19.20 20.54
N ASP A 436 5.26 -19.20 21.54
CA ASP A 436 4.96 -19.77 22.86
C ASP A 436 4.29 -18.70 23.74
N ASP A 437 3.07 -18.30 23.39
CA ASP A 437 2.31 -17.23 24.06
C ASP A 437 1.09 -17.76 24.84
N GLY A 438 1.02 -19.08 25.04
CA GLY A 438 -0.08 -19.75 25.75
C GLY A 438 -1.28 -20.10 24.87
N LYS A 439 -1.25 -19.79 23.57
CA LYS A 439 -2.26 -20.23 22.60
C LYS A 439 -2.02 -21.68 22.18
N THR A 440 -3.08 -22.47 22.02
CA THR A 440 -2.98 -23.83 21.46
C THR A 440 -3.38 -23.81 19.99
N VAL A 441 -2.38 -23.73 19.12
CA VAL A 441 -2.55 -23.82 17.66
C VAL A 441 -2.35 -25.26 17.21
N PHE A 442 -3.19 -25.73 16.30
CA PHE A 442 -3.08 -27.03 15.65
C PHE A 442 -2.98 -26.86 14.14
N LEU A 443 -2.09 -27.66 13.54
CA LEU A 443 -1.87 -27.72 12.09
C LEU A 443 -2.35 -29.07 11.57
N LEU A 444 -2.87 -29.08 10.35
CA LEU A 444 -3.17 -30.34 9.67
C LEU A 444 -1.85 -31.10 9.45
N ASP A 445 -1.81 -32.37 9.83
CA ASP A 445 -0.62 -33.19 9.63
C ASP A 445 -0.44 -33.59 8.17
N ASP A 446 0.74 -34.11 7.83
CA ASP A 446 1.09 -34.48 6.44
C ASP A 446 0.19 -35.59 5.86
N SER A 447 -0.57 -36.31 6.69
CA SER A 447 -1.54 -37.29 6.18
C SER A 447 -2.85 -36.66 5.74
N GLY A 448 -3.13 -35.43 6.18
CA GLY A 448 -4.39 -34.74 5.95
C GLY A 448 -5.56 -35.35 6.71
N THR A 449 -5.34 -36.14 7.76
CA THR A 449 -6.44 -36.85 8.46
C THR A 449 -6.73 -36.33 9.87
N ARG A 450 -5.83 -35.51 10.43
CA ARG A 450 -5.97 -34.97 11.79
C ARG A 450 -5.16 -33.70 11.97
N PHE A 451 -5.57 -32.92 12.97
CA PHE A 451 -4.84 -31.74 13.39
C PHE A 451 -3.92 -32.09 14.56
N VAL A 452 -2.66 -31.68 14.50
CA VAL A 452 -1.64 -31.90 15.53
C VAL A 452 -1.20 -30.59 16.13
N ARG A 453 -0.96 -30.59 17.45
CA ARG A 453 -0.54 -29.38 18.15
C ARG A 453 0.79 -28.89 17.59
N ALA A 454 0.82 -27.63 17.19
CA ALA A 454 2.02 -26.98 16.69
C ALA A 454 3.01 -26.70 17.83
N ALA A 455 4.29 -26.91 17.56
CA ALA A 455 5.35 -26.50 18.46
C ALA A 455 5.70 -25.02 18.24
N ALA A 456 6.22 -24.37 19.28
CA ALA A 456 6.80 -23.04 19.12
C ALA A 456 7.92 -23.06 18.06
N GLY A 457 7.91 -22.09 17.15
CA GLY A 457 8.82 -22.03 16.00
C GLY A 457 8.31 -22.75 14.74
N SER A 458 7.18 -23.48 14.82
CA SER A 458 6.40 -23.85 13.63
C SER A 458 5.78 -22.61 12.98
N TRP A 459 5.34 -22.74 11.73
CA TRP A 459 4.74 -21.62 10.99
C TRP A 459 3.70 -22.12 9.99
N VAL A 460 2.77 -21.23 9.64
CA VAL A 460 1.72 -21.45 8.64
C VAL A 460 2.05 -20.64 7.40
N ALA A 461 1.98 -21.28 6.24
CA ALA A 461 2.19 -20.62 4.96
C ALA A 461 0.99 -19.72 4.59
N PRO A 462 1.22 -18.63 3.85
CA PRO A 462 0.16 -17.82 3.25
C PRO A 462 -0.88 -18.64 2.49
N GLY A 463 -2.15 -18.26 2.62
CA GLY A 463 -3.28 -18.91 1.96
C GLY A 463 -3.73 -20.22 2.62
N ARG A 464 -3.24 -20.54 3.83
CA ARG A 464 -3.55 -21.78 4.56
C ARG A 464 -4.44 -21.50 5.77
N GLY A 465 -5.09 -22.55 6.24
CA GLY A 465 -5.87 -22.55 7.48
C GLY A 465 -5.13 -23.23 8.64
N TYR A 466 -5.45 -22.81 9.87
CA TYR A 466 -5.00 -23.41 11.13
C TYR A 466 -6.14 -23.42 12.15
N LEU A 467 -6.09 -24.34 13.10
CA LEU A 467 -7.12 -24.49 14.13
C LEU A 467 -6.62 -23.93 15.47
N VAL A 468 -7.46 -23.20 16.19
CA VAL A 468 -7.21 -22.74 17.56
C VAL A 468 -8.18 -23.45 18.49
N TYR A 469 -7.67 -23.94 19.61
CA TYR A 469 -8.48 -24.57 20.65
C TYR A 469 -8.00 -24.18 22.04
N THR A 470 -8.87 -23.59 22.85
CA THR A 470 -8.59 -23.04 24.18
C THR A 470 -8.87 -24.04 25.30
N GLY A 471 -9.49 -25.18 24.99
CA GLY A 471 -9.76 -26.24 25.94
C GLY A 471 -8.49 -26.90 26.50
N THR A 472 -8.64 -27.53 27.66
CA THR A 472 -7.53 -28.21 28.35
C THR A 472 -7.34 -29.64 27.81
N ALA A 473 -6.21 -29.83 27.12
CA ALA A 473 -5.58 -31.11 26.75
C ALA A 473 -6.19 -31.94 25.60
N PHE A 474 -5.50 -31.95 24.44
CA PHE A 474 -5.17 -33.12 23.59
C PHE A 474 -3.94 -32.77 22.72
N HIS A 475 -3.07 -33.74 22.39
CA HIS A 475 -1.95 -33.52 21.45
C HIS A 475 -2.37 -33.53 19.98
N SER A 476 -3.60 -33.99 19.71
CA SER A 476 -4.21 -34.06 18.39
C SER A 476 -5.71 -33.82 18.49
N VAL A 477 -6.27 -33.14 17.50
CA VAL A 477 -7.72 -32.96 17.31
C VAL A 477 -8.12 -33.80 16.10
N ARG A 478 -9.13 -34.65 16.27
CA ARG A 478 -9.66 -35.47 15.17
C ARG A 478 -10.47 -34.60 14.23
N LEU A 479 -10.37 -34.88 12.94
CA LEU A 479 -11.27 -34.37 11.94
C LEU A 479 -12.52 -35.26 11.93
N ILE A 480 -13.70 -34.65 12.04
CA ILE A 480 -15.00 -35.32 12.00
C ILE A 480 -15.78 -34.73 10.82
N GLU A 481 -16.04 -35.56 9.82
CA GLU A 481 -16.88 -35.21 8.68
C GLU A 481 -18.34 -35.43 9.09
N ASN A 482 -19.14 -34.36 9.08
CA ASN A 482 -20.53 -34.40 9.47
C ASN A 482 -21.36 -34.86 8.26
N GLU A 483 -21.89 -36.08 8.30
CA GLU A 483 -23.00 -36.48 7.42
C GLU A 483 -24.29 -35.87 8.01
N LEU A 484 -25.00 -35.03 7.24
CA LEU A 484 -26.26 -34.41 7.67
C LEU A 484 -27.28 -35.47 8.20
N PRO A 485 -28.06 -35.22 9.27
CA PRO A 485 -28.98 -36.21 9.87
C PRO A 485 -30.35 -36.26 9.15
N ALA A 486 -31.19 -37.29 9.16
CA ALA A 486 -31.18 -38.68 9.65
C ALA A 486 -32.32 -39.42 8.91
N GLY A 487 -32.12 -40.68 8.50
CA GLY A 487 -33.22 -41.44 7.87
C GLY A 487 -32.89 -42.74 7.15
N THR A 488 -31.62 -43.13 7.06
CA THR A 488 -31.24 -44.41 6.46
C THR A 488 -30.22 -45.07 7.37
N GLU A 489 -30.57 -46.26 7.88
CA GLU A 489 -29.58 -47.15 8.47
C GLU A 489 -28.47 -47.38 7.43
N GLY A 490 -27.33 -46.78 7.71
CA GLY A 490 -26.10 -46.97 6.96
C GLY A 490 -24.96 -46.82 7.94
N ILE A 491 -24.79 -47.80 8.83
CA ILE A 491 -23.45 -48.00 9.40
C ILE A 491 -22.59 -48.51 8.24
N GLU A 492 -21.98 -47.58 7.52
CA GLU A 492 -20.65 -47.80 7.00
C GLU A 492 -19.74 -46.73 7.59
N THR A 493 -19.34 -46.94 8.85
CA THR A 493 -17.99 -46.58 9.26
C THR A 493 -17.04 -47.13 8.22
N ARG A 494 -16.60 -46.30 7.27
CA ARG A 494 -15.44 -46.60 6.45
C ARG A 494 -14.21 -46.46 7.35
N MET A 495 -14.03 -47.44 8.23
CA MET A 495 -12.74 -47.79 8.82
C MET A 495 -11.86 -48.38 7.69
N GLY A 496 -11.59 -47.57 6.66
CA GLY A 496 -10.42 -47.77 5.82
C GLY A 496 -9.23 -47.34 6.66
N GLY A 497 -8.77 -48.21 7.56
CA GLY A 497 -7.64 -47.93 8.42
C GLY A 497 -6.44 -47.52 7.57
N CYS A 498 -6.07 -46.23 7.61
CA CYS A 498 -4.76 -45.81 7.13
C CYS A 498 -3.73 -46.62 7.91
N LEU A 499 -3.07 -47.54 7.20
CA LEU A 499 -2.02 -48.34 7.79
C LEU A 499 -0.88 -47.38 8.14
N LEU A 500 -0.48 -47.39 9.40
CA LEU A 500 0.54 -46.51 9.93
C LEU A 500 1.92 -47.08 9.61
N PRO A 501 2.84 -46.31 9.01
CA PRO A 501 4.16 -46.79 8.70
C PRO A 501 4.94 -47.12 9.98
N VAL A 502 5.58 -48.28 9.98
CA VAL A 502 6.44 -48.74 11.07
C VAL A 502 7.87 -48.80 10.58
N TYR A 503 8.79 -48.27 11.37
CA TYR A 503 10.22 -48.19 11.04
C TYR A 503 11.05 -49.07 11.98
N GLY A 504 12.17 -49.57 11.47
CA GLY A 504 13.22 -50.12 12.33
C GLY A 504 13.97 -49.01 13.08
N THR A 505 14.81 -49.38 14.05
CA THR A 505 15.71 -48.43 14.72
C THR A 505 16.74 -47.80 13.79
N ASP A 506 16.90 -48.36 12.59
CA ASP A 506 17.70 -47.85 11.48
C ASP A 506 16.98 -46.81 10.61
N GLY A 507 15.71 -46.50 10.90
CA GLY A 507 14.90 -45.55 10.15
C GLY A 507 14.35 -46.11 8.83
N ILE A 508 14.50 -47.41 8.55
CA ILE A 508 13.98 -48.05 7.34
C ILE A 508 12.54 -48.51 7.59
N LYS A 509 11.62 -48.18 6.68
CA LYS A 509 10.21 -48.63 6.73
C LYS A 509 10.16 -50.16 6.62
N ARG A 510 9.55 -50.81 7.62
CA ARG A 510 9.39 -52.28 7.71
C ARG A 510 8.02 -52.74 7.22
N GLY A 511 7.05 -51.85 7.18
CA GLY A 511 5.72 -52.06 6.63
C GLY A 511 4.72 -51.15 7.34
N GLU A 512 3.46 -51.58 7.44
CA GLU A 512 2.39 -50.74 7.95
C GLU A 512 1.45 -51.53 8.87
N ILE A 513 0.87 -50.88 9.89
CA ILE A 513 -0.03 -51.51 10.88
C ILE A 513 -1.32 -50.72 11.06
N CYS A 514 -2.42 -51.38 11.43
CA CYS A 514 -3.64 -50.67 11.80
C CYS A 514 -3.42 -49.77 13.03
N PRO A 515 -4.15 -48.64 13.17
CA PRO A 515 -4.14 -47.83 14.39
C PRO A 515 -4.47 -48.67 15.63
N GLY A 516 -3.58 -48.68 16.62
CA GLY A 516 -3.71 -49.52 17.83
C GLY A 516 -3.36 -51.00 17.64
N GLY A 517 -2.95 -51.42 16.43
CA GLY A 517 -2.51 -52.77 16.13
C GLY A 517 -1.14 -53.11 16.75
N HIS A 518 -0.91 -54.40 16.99
CA HIS A 518 0.39 -54.92 17.39
C HIS A 518 1.31 -55.11 16.17
N ILE A 519 2.61 -55.22 16.40
CA ILE A 519 3.56 -55.59 15.35
C ILE A 519 3.18 -56.99 14.82
N PRO A 520 3.02 -57.19 13.51
CA PRO A 520 2.58 -58.47 12.94
C PRO A 520 3.44 -59.65 13.39
N GLU A 521 2.85 -60.82 13.59
CA GLU A 521 3.53 -62.01 14.09
C GLU A 521 4.63 -62.50 13.14
N GLU A 522 4.49 -62.24 11.85
CA GLU A 522 5.45 -62.58 10.80
C GLU A 522 6.73 -61.72 10.78
N TRP A 523 6.76 -60.58 11.50
CA TRP A 523 7.95 -59.73 11.55
C TRP A 523 8.97 -60.24 12.58
N PRO A 524 10.28 -59.96 12.41
CA PRO A 524 11.28 -60.38 13.38
C PRO A 524 11.01 -59.86 14.81
N GLU A 525 11.50 -60.57 15.82
CA GLU A 525 11.62 -59.98 17.17
C GLU A 525 12.52 -58.75 17.11
N GLY A 526 12.16 -57.69 17.84
CA GLY A 526 12.90 -56.44 17.76
C GLY A 526 12.12 -55.22 18.20
N MET A 527 12.80 -54.07 18.10
CA MET A 527 12.23 -52.77 18.44
C MET A 527 11.79 -52.05 17.17
N TYR A 528 10.55 -51.61 17.20
CA TYR A 528 9.87 -50.94 16.09
C TYR A 528 9.44 -49.54 16.52
N ILE A 529 9.62 -48.58 15.63
CA ILE A 529 9.21 -47.19 15.81
C ILE A 529 7.88 -47.01 15.09
N THR A 530 6.83 -46.70 15.83
CA THR A 530 5.50 -46.37 15.30
C THR A 530 5.17 -44.91 15.59
N PRO A 531 4.13 -44.34 14.97
CA PRO A 531 3.65 -42.99 15.29
C PRO A 531 3.22 -42.79 16.75
N PHE A 532 3.03 -43.88 17.51
CA PHE A 532 2.66 -43.86 18.93
C PHE A 532 3.83 -44.13 19.87
N GLY A 533 5.04 -44.33 19.34
CA GLY A 533 6.25 -44.54 20.11
C GLY A 533 6.95 -45.86 19.79
N LYS A 534 7.78 -46.33 20.73
CA LYS A 534 8.58 -47.55 20.55
C LYS A 534 7.79 -48.76 21.02
N MET A 535 7.65 -49.75 20.14
CA MET A 535 7.06 -51.04 20.45
C MET A 535 8.16 -52.11 20.44
N ILE A 536 8.21 -52.96 21.46
CA ILE A 536 9.15 -54.08 21.54
C ILE A 536 8.35 -55.35 21.28
N LYS A 537 8.65 -56.02 20.17
CA LYS A 537 8.19 -57.37 19.92
C LYS A 537 9.20 -58.32 20.56
N LYS A 538 8.72 -59.07 21.55
CA LYS A 538 9.48 -60.09 22.27
C LYS A 538 9.30 -61.45 21.64
#